data_AF-A0A849EDY5-F1
#
_entry.id   AF-A0A849EDY5-F1
#
_cell.length_a   1.000
_cell.length_b   1.000
_cell.length_c   1.000
_cell.angle_alpha   90.00
_cell.angle_beta   90.00
_cell.angle_gamma   90.00
#
_symmetry.space_group_name_H-M   'P 1'
#
loop_
_entity.id
_entity.type
_entity.pdbx_description
1 polymer ?
#
loop_
_entity_poly.entity_id
_entity_poly.type
_entity_poly.pdbx_seq_one_letter_code
_entity_poly.pdbx_strand_id
1 'polypeptide(L)'
;MQDTVSHIVRAGRRFAGDVLDMVLPVTCGVCERPVSGAGGLCEVCWSDLEMISQPVCDAYGTPFVFDEGHGAVSARAIANPPLWD
;
A
#
# COMPACT_ATOMS: atom_id res chain seq x y z
N MET A 1 -30.36 16.02 -20.03
CA MET A 1 -29.89 14.96 -20.97
C MET A 1 -28.43 14.57 -20.74
N GLN A 2 -27.55 15.50 -20.33
CA GLN A 2 -26.15 15.20 -19.98
C GLN A 2 -26.02 14.41 -18.67
N ASP A 3 -26.93 14.62 -17.71
CA ASP A 3 -26.90 13.94 -16.40
C ASP A 3 -27.11 12.42 -16.53
N THR A 4 -28.08 11.98 -17.33
CA THR A 4 -28.43 10.57 -17.51
C THR A 4 -27.28 9.74 -18.10
N VAL A 5 -26.52 10.31 -19.04
CA VAL A 5 -25.34 9.64 -19.63
C VAL A 5 -24.26 9.41 -18.57
N SER A 6 -24.03 10.40 -17.69
CA SER A 6 -23.03 10.28 -16.62
C SER A 6 -23.38 9.18 -15.60
N HIS A 7 -24.67 9.04 -15.28
CA HIS A 7 -25.16 8.01 -14.36
C HIS A 7 -25.02 6.60 -14.95
N ILE A 8 -25.33 6.43 -16.24
CA ILE A 8 -25.18 5.16 -16.94
C ILE A 8 -23.71 4.75 -17.01
N VAL A 9 -22.81 5.67 -17.37
CA VAL A 9 -21.36 5.40 -17.44
C VAL A 9 -20.80 5.02 -16.06
N ARG A 10 -21.20 5.73 -15.00
CA ARG A 10 -20.77 5.43 -13.63
C ARG A 10 -21.27 4.07 -13.16
N ALA A 11 -22.55 3.75 -13.43
CA ALA A 11 -23.14 2.46 -13.09
C ALA A 11 -22.42 1.32 -13.82
N GLY A 12 -22.15 1.48 -15.12
CA GLY A 12 -21.41 0.51 -15.92
C GLY A 12 -19.98 0.27 -15.40
N ARG A 13 -19.25 1.33 -15.03
CA ARG A 13 -17.90 1.19 -14.45
C ARG A 13 -17.92 0.47 -13.10
N ARG A 14 -18.92 0.72 -12.26
CA ARG A 14 -19.07 0.03 -10.97
C ARG A 14 -19.35 -1.45 -11.18
N PHE A 15 -20.29 -1.79 -12.05
CA PHE A 15 -20.61 -3.17 -12.37
C PHE A 15 -19.41 -3.94 -12.93
N ALA A 16 -18.63 -3.31 -13.81
CA ALA A 16 -17.40 -3.92 -14.32
C ALA A 16 -16.37 -4.19 -13.21
N GLY A 17 -16.22 -3.26 -12.25
CA GLY A 17 -15.38 -3.46 -11.07
C GLY A 17 -15.86 -4.63 -10.20
N ASP A 18 -17.16 -4.70 -9.92
CA ASP A 18 -17.75 -5.78 -9.10
C ASP A 18 -17.55 -7.17 -9.75
N VAL A 19 -17.66 -7.26 -11.08
CA VAL A 19 -17.38 -8.50 -11.82
C VAL A 19 -15.90 -8.87 -11.75
N LEU A 20 -14.99 -7.89 -11.86
CA LEU A 20 -13.56 -8.13 -11.74
C LEU A 20 -13.20 -8.62 -10.34
N ASP A 21 -13.74 -8.01 -9.29
CA ASP A 21 -13.51 -8.43 -7.90
C ASP A 21 -14.05 -9.86 -7.64
N MET A 22 -15.03 -10.33 -8.42
CA MET A 22 -15.53 -11.70 -8.33
C MET A 22 -14.61 -12.72 -9.00
N VAL A 23 -14.01 -12.37 -10.15
CA VAL A 23 -13.12 -13.27 -10.92
C VAL A 23 -11.69 -13.24 -10.37
N LEU A 24 -11.25 -12.05 -9.92
CA LEU A 24 -9.95 -11.74 -9.35
C LEU A 24 -10.19 -11.23 -7.93
N PRO A 25 -10.44 -12.14 -6.98
CA PRO A 25 -10.73 -11.75 -5.61
C PRO A 25 -9.58 -10.91 -5.07
N VAL A 26 -9.92 -9.72 -4.56
CA VAL A 26 -8.96 -8.88 -3.88
C VAL A 26 -8.59 -9.54 -2.56
N THR A 27 -7.30 -9.75 -2.37
CA THR A 27 -6.75 -10.44 -1.22
C THR A 27 -5.79 -9.55 -0.43
N CYS A 28 -5.67 -9.83 0.86
CA CYS A 28 -4.70 -9.19 1.74
C CYS A 28 -3.29 -9.40 1.18
N GLY A 29 -2.53 -8.32 0.98
CA GLY A 29 -1.16 -8.37 0.45
C GLY A 29 -0.13 -9.11 1.32
N VAL A 30 -0.53 -9.60 2.50
CA VAL A 30 0.34 -10.32 3.45
C VAL A 30 -0.09 -11.78 3.62
N CYS A 31 -1.37 -12.04 3.89
CA CYS A 31 -1.86 -13.38 4.24
C CYS A 31 -2.94 -13.92 3.29
N GLU A 32 -3.20 -13.23 2.18
CA GLU A 32 -4.11 -13.65 1.11
C GLU A 32 -5.60 -13.83 1.51
N ARG A 33 -5.99 -13.48 2.74
CA ARG A 33 -7.41 -13.47 3.13
C ARG A 33 -8.23 -12.49 2.26
N PRO A 34 -9.49 -12.80 1.92
CA PRO A 34 -10.34 -11.88 1.17
C PRO A 34 -10.50 -10.55 1.90
N VAL A 35 -10.36 -9.44 1.17
CA VAL A 35 -10.53 -8.08 1.70
C VAL A 35 -11.46 -7.27 0.80
N SER A 36 -12.04 -6.21 1.35
CA SER A 36 -12.82 -5.26 0.57
C SER A 36 -11.90 -4.18 -0.01
N GLY A 37 -11.94 -3.98 -1.34
CA GLY A 37 -11.22 -2.91 -2.02
C GLY A 37 -9.75 -3.22 -2.34
N ALA A 38 -9.32 -2.79 -3.53
CA ALA A 38 -7.97 -3.01 -4.06
C ALA A 38 -6.86 -2.50 -3.11
N GLY A 39 -5.85 -3.34 -2.89
CA GLY A 39 -4.66 -2.98 -2.09
C GLY A 39 -4.87 -2.98 -0.57
N GLY A 40 -5.95 -3.57 -0.07
CA GLY A 40 -6.25 -3.63 1.38
C GLY A 40 -5.43 -4.66 2.15
N LEU A 41 -5.34 -4.45 3.47
CA LEU A 41 -4.94 -5.47 4.45
C LEU A 41 -6.16 -5.92 5.24
N CYS A 42 -6.21 -7.19 5.63
CA CYS A 42 -7.23 -7.66 6.57
C CYS A 42 -7.01 -7.05 7.96
N GLU A 43 -8.04 -7.06 8.81
CA GLU A 43 -8.01 -6.45 10.15
C GLU A 43 -6.85 -6.95 11.02
N VAL A 44 -6.50 -8.23 10.92
CA VAL A 44 -5.39 -8.83 11.69
C VAL A 44 -4.03 -8.33 11.19
N CYS A 45 -3.78 -8.39 9.88
CA CYS A 45 -2.52 -7.88 9.33
C CYS A 45 -2.40 -6.36 9.47
N TRP A 46 -3.53 -5.65 9.48
CA TRP A 46 -3.54 -4.22 9.75
C TRP A 46 -3.19 -3.92 11.22
N SER A 47 -3.72 -4.68 12.18
CA SER A 47 -3.40 -4.48 13.60
C SER A 47 -1.94 -4.78 13.94
N ASP A 48 -1.31 -5.67 13.18
CA ASP A 48 0.10 -6.06 13.36
C ASP A 48 1.08 -5.13 12.62
N LEU A 49 0.59 -4.14 11.89
CA LEU A 49 1.43 -3.23 11.12
C LEU A 49 2.14 -2.23 12.04
N GLU A 50 3.47 -2.25 12.04
CA GLU A 50 4.27 -1.20 12.64
C GLU A 50 4.39 -0.01 11.69
N MET A 51 3.85 1.14 12.11
CA MET A 51 3.99 2.38 11.36
C MET A 51 5.44 2.85 11.39
N ILE A 52 5.98 3.20 10.22
CA ILE A 52 7.34 3.74 10.10
C ILE A 52 7.38 5.09 10.82
N SER A 53 8.16 5.15 11.90
CA SER A 53 8.39 6.34 12.73
C SER A 53 9.87 6.55 12.95
N GLN A 54 10.30 7.81 13.11
CA GLN A 54 11.69 8.14 13.46
C GLN A 54 12.14 7.40 14.74
N PRO A 55 13.43 7.02 14.85
CA PRO A 55 14.52 7.23 13.89
C PRO A 55 14.55 6.19 12.76
N VAL A 56 14.73 6.63 11.51
CA VAL A 56 14.78 5.75 10.32
C VAL A 56 15.89 6.14 9.35
N CYS A 57 16.30 5.19 8.52
CA CYS A 57 17.18 5.44 7.39
C CYS A 57 16.51 6.36 6.34
N ASP A 58 17.17 7.45 5.97
CA ASP A 58 16.63 8.45 5.05
C ASP A 58 16.42 7.89 3.61
N ALA A 59 17.17 6.86 3.22
CA ALA A 59 17.06 6.25 1.89
C ALA A 59 15.96 5.19 1.76
N TYR A 60 15.75 4.36 2.79
CA TYR A 60 14.90 3.17 2.71
C TYR A 60 13.79 3.10 3.77
N GLY A 61 13.78 3.99 4.75
CA GLY A 61 12.83 3.95 5.87
C GLY A 61 13.08 2.81 6.87
N THR A 62 14.21 2.11 6.80
CA THR A 62 14.58 1.05 7.75
C THR A 62 14.68 1.63 9.17
N PRO A 63 13.98 1.07 10.18
CA PRO A 63 14.06 1.56 11.56
C PRO A 63 15.45 1.45 12.18
N PHE A 64 15.82 2.43 12.99
CA PHE A 64 17.01 2.41 13.84
C PHE A 64 16.66 2.16 15.31
N VAL A 65 17.64 1.62 16.05
CA VAL A 65 17.50 1.39 17.50
C VAL A 65 17.69 2.69 18.29
N PHE A 66 18.43 3.65 17.72
CA PHE A 66 18.68 4.97 18.29
C PHE A 66 18.77 6.02 17.18
N ASP A 67 18.70 7.30 17.55
CA ASP A 67 18.85 8.40 16.61
C ASP A 67 20.31 8.50 16.13
N GLU A 68 20.53 8.23 14.84
CA GLU A 68 21.82 8.35 14.17
C GLU A 68 22.07 9.78 13.65
N GLY A 69 21.07 10.67 13.74
CA GLY A 69 21.12 12.04 13.26
C GLY A 69 20.61 12.20 11.82
N HIS A 70 20.65 13.44 11.34
CA HIS A 70 20.19 13.79 10.00
C HIS A 70 21.10 13.23 8.90
N GLY A 71 20.52 12.66 7.84
CA GLY A 71 21.27 12.03 6.74
C GLY A 71 21.66 10.58 7.03
N ALA A 72 21.11 9.96 8.07
CA ALA A 72 21.49 8.62 8.49
C ALA A 72 21.06 7.53 7.49
N VAL A 73 21.98 6.63 7.18
CA VAL A 73 21.80 5.57 6.17
C VAL A 73 22.12 4.20 6.76
N SER A 74 21.17 3.27 6.65
CA SER A 74 21.32 1.90 7.16
C SER A 74 22.41 1.12 6.41
N ALA A 75 22.92 0.05 7.04
CA ALA A 75 23.87 -0.87 6.40
C ALA A 75 23.36 -1.41 5.05
N ARG A 76 22.04 -1.62 4.90
CA ARG A 76 21.41 -2.00 3.63
C ARG A 76 21.64 -0.94 2.55
N ALA A 77 21.48 0.33 2.91
CA ALA A 77 21.65 1.45 1.98
C ALA A 77 23.10 1.63 1.53
N ILE A 78 24.05 1.37 2.44
CA ILE A 78 25.48 1.40 2.12
C ILE A 78 25.84 0.24 1.18
N ALA A 79 25.35 -0.97 1.47
CA ALA A 79 25.66 -2.17 0.69
C ALA A 79 24.96 -2.17 -0.69
N ASN A 80 23.76 -1.60 -0.77
CA ASN A 80 22.97 -1.49 -1.99
C ASN A 80 22.41 -0.07 -2.09
N PRO A 81 23.18 0.89 -2.64
CA PRO A 81 22.72 2.26 -2.79
C PRO A 81 21.46 2.36 -3.66
N PRO A 82 20.51 3.26 -3.31
CA PRO A 82 19.33 3.51 -4.14
C PRO A 82 19.72 4.12 -5.49
N LEU A 83 18.89 3.90 -6.51
CA LEU A 83 19.07 4.48 -7.85
C LEU A 83 18.37 5.85 -8.02
N TRP A 84 17.71 6.31 -6.97
CA TRP A 84 17.02 7.61 -6.89
C TRP A 84 17.78 8.54 -5.97
N ASP A 85 17.57 9.85 -6.15
CA ASP A 85 18.11 10.92 -5.34
C ASP A 85 17.20 11.31 -4.17
#